data_AF-A0A7W1JRH0-F1
#
_entry.id   AF-A0A7W1JRH0-F1
#
_cell.length_a   1.000
_cell.length_b   1.000
_cell.length_c   1.000
_cell.angle_alpha   90.00
_cell.angle_beta   90.00
_cell.angle_gamma   90.00
#
_symmetry.space_group_name_H-M   'P 1'
#
loop_
_entity.id
_entity.type
_entity.pdbx_description
1 polymer ?
#
loop_
_entity_poly.entity_id
_entity_poly.type
_entity_poly.pdbx_seq_one_letter_code
_entity_poly.pdbx_strand_id
1 'polypeptide(L)'
;MDGYKDLTDYPHATIDHAKGQYVIGAIHTQTIEGFWSIFKRGVVGTFHKMSRKYMPLYVAEFQFRYNNRENADIFGTAVKGC
;
A
#
# COMPACT_ATOMS: atom_id res chain seq x y z
N MET A 1 -11.84 -12.25 -16.35
CA MET A 1 -10.43 -12.34 -16.77
C MET A 1 -9.61 -11.86 -15.60
N ASP A 2 -8.69 -12.69 -15.11
CA ASP A 2 -7.86 -12.34 -13.95
C ASP A 2 -6.67 -11.51 -14.42
N GLY A 3 -6.50 -10.30 -13.89
CA GLY A 3 -5.59 -9.27 -14.42
C GLY A 3 -4.11 -9.50 -14.08
N TYR A 4 -3.82 -10.48 -13.21
CA TYR A 4 -2.49 -10.79 -12.71
C TYR A 4 -2.02 -12.20 -13.09
N LYS A 5 -2.58 -12.78 -14.16
CA LYS A 5 -2.22 -14.13 -14.62
C LYS A 5 -0.73 -14.33 -14.91
N ASP A 6 -0.05 -13.28 -15.36
CA ASP A 6 1.37 -13.32 -15.70
C ASP A 6 2.29 -13.06 -14.49
N LEU A 7 1.72 -12.80 -13.31
CA LEU A 7 2.47 -12.58 -12.07
C LEU A 7 2.70 -13.91 -11.34
N THR A 8 3.70 -14.66 -11.81
CA THR A 8 4.04 -15.98 -11.27
C THR A 8 4.96 -15.93 -10.05
N ASP A 9 5.71 -14.85 -9.89
CA ASP A 9 6.78 -14.74 -8.88
C ASP A 9 6.25 -14.47 -7.46
N TYR A 10 4.96 -14.17 -7.32
CA TYR A 10 4.32 -13.85 -6.05
C TYR A 10 3.01 -14.63 -5.88
N PRO A 11 2.69 -15.10 -4.66
CA PRO A 11 1.40 -15.72 -4.39
C PRO A 11 0.29 -14.69 -4.64
N HIS A 12 -0.64 -15.02 -5.53
CA HIS A 12 -1.81 -14.22 -5.84
C HIS A 12 -3.07 -15.07 -5.80
N ALA A 13 -4.18 -14.47 -5.40
CA ALA A 13 -5.48 -15.12 -5.37
C ALA A 13 -6.58 -14.08 -5.58
N THR A 14 -7.74 -14.55 -6.06
CA THR A 14 -8.85 -13.69 -6.45
C THR A 14 -10.11 -14.10 -5.71
N ILE A 15 -10.93 -13.10 -5.32
CA ILE A 15 -12.22 -13.32 -4.64
C ILE A 15 -13.36 -12.97 -5.60
N ASP A 16 -14.40 -13.78 -5.57
CA ASP A 16 -15.62 -13.55 -6.34
C ASP A 16 -16.65 -12.74 -5.54
N HIS A 17 -16.59 -11.41 -5.65
CA HIS A 17 -17.54 -10.51 -5.00
C HIS A 17 -18.98 -10.70 -5.52
N ALA A 18 -19.18 -11.26 -6.72
CA ALA A 18 -20.53 -11.50 -7.25
C ALA A 18 -21.25 -12.62 -6.48
N LYS A 19 -20.50 -13.48 -5.79
CA LYS A 19 -21.03 -14.51 -4.89
C LYS A 19 -21.18 -14.04 -3.45
N GLY A 20 -21.01 -12.76 -3.16
CA GLY A 20 -21.04 -12.21 -1.80
C GLY A 20 -19.84 -12.63 -0.94
N GLN A 21 -18.76 -13.09 -1.56
CA GLN A 21 -17.50 -13.37 -0.86
C GLN A 21 -16.66 -12.10 -0.82
N TYR A 22 -16.25 -11.67 0.37
CA TYR A 22 -15.45 -10.45 0.56
C TYR A 22 -14.12 -10.71 1.26
N VAL A 23 -14.05 -11.78 2.06
CA VAL A 23 -12.86 -12.19 2.82
C VAL A 23 -12.74 -13.70 2.77
N ILE A 24 -11.56 -14.21 2.40
CA ILE A 24 -11.22 -15.63 2.47
C ILE A 24 -9.86 -15.76 3.16
N GLY A 25 -9.87 -15.92 4.48
CA GLY A 25 -8.63 -15.93 5.28
C GLY A 25 -7.85 -14.61 5.09
N ALA A 26 -6.60 -14.72 4.65
CA ALA A 26 -5.73 -13.57 4.33
C ALA A 26 -5.95 -13.00 2.91
N ILE A 27 -6.81 -13.62 2.11
CA ILE A 27 -7.14 -13.13 0.77
C ILE A 27 -8.27 -12.12 0.95
N HIS A 28 -7.93 -10.84 0.80
CA HIS A 28 -8.84 -9.70 0.79
C HIS A 28 -8.12 -8.43 0.32
N THR A 29 -8.88 -7.42 -0.12
CA THR A 29 -8.34 -6.12 -0.57
C THR A 29 -8.25 -5.07 0.55
N GLN A 30 -8.81 -5.33 1.73
CA GLN A 30 -8.93 -4.32 2.80
C GLN A 30 -7.59 -3.71 3.25
N THR A 31 -6.50 -4.47 3.25
CA THR A 31 -5.17 -3.96 3.62
C THR A 31 -4.70 -2.88 2.64
N ILE A 32 -4.74 -3.17 1.33
CA ILE A 32 -4.27 -2.24 0.31
C ILE A 32 -5.22 -1.04 0.16
N GLU A 33 -6.53 -1.25 0.32
CA GLU A 33 -7.52 -0.15 0.38
C GLU A 33 -7.28 0.77 1.59
N GLY A 34 -6.92 0.19 2.74
CA GLY A 34 -6.53 0.92 3.94
C GLY A 34 -5.28 1.76 3.72
N PHE A 35 -4.26 1.20 3.06
CA PHE A 35 -3.06 1.94 2.67
C PHE A 35 -3.40 3.17 1.80
N TRP A 36 -4.19 2.99 0.73
CA TRP A 36 -4.58 4.09 -0.15
C TRP A 36 -5.42 5.14 0.56
N SER A 37 -6.22 4.73 1.55
CA SER A 37 -6.98 5.66 2.38
C SER A 37 -6.06 6.55 3.22
N ILE A 38 -4.97 6.01 3.77
CA ILE A 38 -3.95 6.79 4.50
C ILE A 38 -3.21 7.73 3.54
N PHE A 39 -2.76 7.23 2.40
CA PHE A 39 -2.06 8.03 1.39
C PHE A 39 -2.89 9.24 0.96
N LYS A 40 -4.15 9.02 0.55
CA LYS A 40 -5.05 10.11 0.11
C LYS A 40 -5.25 11.17 1.19
N ARG A 41 -5.42 10.77 2.46
CA ARG A 41 -5.50 11.71 3.58
C ARG A 41 -4.22 12.52 3.75
N GLY A 42 -3.05 11.89 3.59
CA GLY A 42 -1.76 12.56 3.63
C GLY A 42 -1.57 13.57 2.48
N VAL A 43 -2.05 13.26 1.28
CA VAL A 43 -2.05 14.21 0.16
C VAL A 43 -2.90 15.43 0.47
N VAL A 44 -4.12 15.21 0.97
CA VAL A 44 -5.04 16.30 1.30
C VAL A 44 -4.57 17.11 2.51
N GLY A 45 -3.94 16.50 3.52
CA GLY A 45 -3.59 17.19 4.77
C GLY A 45 -2.17 17.75 4.82
N THR A 46 -1.18 17.03 4.30
CA THR A 46 0.24 17.40 4.43
C THR A 46 0.81 17.89 3.10
N PHE A 47 0.52 17.19 2.00
CA PHE A 47 1.15 17.42 0.69
C PHE A 47 0.21 18.12 -0.31
N HIS A 48 -0.28 19.32 0.04
CA HIS A 48 -1.27 20.08 -0.75
C HIS A 48 -0.83 20.45 -2.20
N LYS A 49 0.45 20.24 -2.58
CA LYS A 49 0.99 20.49 -3.93
C LYS A 49 1.99 19.42 -4.36
N MET A 50 1.55 18.18 -4.49
CA MET A 50 2.39 17.10 -5.02
C MET A 50 2.72 17.30 -6.50
N SER A 51 4.00 17.33 -6.82
CA SER A 51 4.46 17.25 -8.22
C SER A 51 4.40 15.81 -8.70
N ARG A 52 3.88 15.60 -9.92
CA ARG A 52 3.91 14.29 -10.60
C ARG A 52 5.33 13.74 -10.71
N LYS A 53 6.33 14.61 -10.87
CA LYS A 53 7.75 14.23 -10.96
C LYS A 53 8.23 13.45 -9.74
N TYR A 54 7.73 13.79 -8.56
CA TYR A 54 8.14 13.19 -7.29
C TYR A 54 7.12 12.20 -6.73
N MET A 55 6.05 11.88 -7.49
CA MET A 55 5.02 10.92 -7.09
C MET A 55 5.60 9.59 -6.58
N PRO A 56 6.62 8.98 -7.23
CA PRO A 56 7.21 7.75 -6.73
C PRO A 56 7.83 7.90 -5.34
N LEU A 57 8.42 9.06 -5.02
CA LEU A 57 9.05 9.31 -3.72
C LEU A 57 8.01 9.44 -2.61
N TYR A 58 6.91 10.12 -2.87
CA TYR A 58 5.80 10.19 -1.92
C TYR A 58 5.24 8.80 -1.65
N VAL A 59 4.96 8.01 -2.70
CA VAL A 59 4.44 6.64 -2.52
C VAL A 59 5.44 5.77 -1.74
N ALA A 60 6.74 5.86 -2.04
CA ALA A 60 7.79 5.14 -1.32
C ALA A 60 7.85 5.52 0.17
N GLU A 61 7.70 6.80 0.50
CA GLU A 61 7.64 7.27 1.88
C GLU A 61 6.43 6.69 2.62
N PHE A 62 5.23 6.76 2.04
CA PHE A 62 4.03 6.21 2.65
C PHE A 62 4.11 4.68 2.79
N GLN A 63 4.68 3.99 1.80
CA GLN A 63 4.95 2.54 1.86
C GLN A 63 5.90 2.22 3.01
N PHE A 64 7.01 2.96 3.14
CA PHE A 64 7.97 2.78 4.22
C PHE A 64 7.30 2.97 5.59
N ARG A 65 6.54 4.05 5.77
CA ARG A 65 5.81 4.33 7.01
C ARG A 65 4.78 3.25 7.33
N TYR A 66 4.02 2.77 6.34
CA TYR A 66 2.99 1.75 6.55
C TYR A 66 3.57 0.39 6.95
N ASN A 67 4.68 -0.01 6.30
CA ASN A 67 5.37 -1.27 6.58
C ASN A 67 6.12 -1.22 7.92
N ASN A 68 6.54 -0.04 8.37
CA ASN A 68 7.24 0.16 9.63
C ASN A 68 6.33 0.74 10.74
N ARG A 69 5.00 0.66 10.61
CA ARG A 69 4.07 1.30 11.57
C ARG A 69 4.19 0.78 13.02
N GLU A 70 4.71 -0.44 13.18
CA GLU A 70 4.95 -1.08 14.48
C GLU A 70 6.44 -1.02 14.90
N ASN A 71 7.29 -0.37 14.10
CA ASN A 71 8.72 -0.23 14.37
C ASN A 71 8.98 0.94 15.34
N ALA A 72 9.48 0.63 16.54
CA ALA A 72 9.81 1.63 17.56
C ALA A 72 11.01 2.53 17.15
N ASP A 73 11.92 2.04 16.31
CA ASP A 73 13.07 2.79 15.77
C ASP A 73 12.92 3.07 14.27
N ILE A 74 11.74 3.56 13.88
CA ILE A 74 11.45 3.91 12.48
C ILE A 74 12.40 4.98 11.95
N PHE A 75 12.80 5.95 12.79
CA PHE A 75 13.70 7.01 12.39
C PHE A 75 15.12 6.49 12.13
N GLY A 76 15.68 5.68 13.04
CA GLY A 76 16.98 5.05 12.83
C GLY A 76 16.98 4.14 11.60
N THR A 77 15.87 3.46 11.33
CA THR A 77 15.70 2.64 10.12
C THR A 77 15.69 3.49 8.84
N ALA A 78 15.04 4.65 8.85
CA ALA A 78 14.99 5.54 7.70
C ALA A 78 16.38 6.11 7.36
N VAL A 79 17.14 6.51 8.37
CA VAL A 79 18.49 7.11 8.20
C VAL A 79 19.50 6.08 7.67
N LYS A 80 19.37 4.80 8.05
CA LYS A 80 20.25 3.71 7.55
C LYS A 80 20.06 3.41 6.05
N GLY A 81 18.92 3.77 5.47
CA GLY A 81 18.61 3.54 4.06
C GLY A 81 19.04 4.67 3.13
N CYS A 82 19.61 5.75 3.68
CA CYS A 82 20.21 6.86 2.94
C CYS A 82 21.68 6.59 2.66
#